data_AF-E4RPM5-F1
#
_entry.id   AF-E4RPM5-F1
#
_cell.length_a   1.000
_cell.length_b   1.000
_cell.length_c   1.000
_cell.angle_alpha   90.00
_cell.angle_beta   90.00
_cell.angle_gamma   90.00
#
_symmetry.space_group_name_H-M   'P 1'
#
loop_
_entity.id
_entity.type
_entity.pdbx_description
1 polymer ?
#
loop_
_entity_poly.entity_id
_entity_poly.type
_entity_poly.pdbx_seq_one_letter_code
_entity_poly.pdbx_strand_id
1 'polypeptide(L)'
;MKLTHEIRDPIHIFIKLSSEERKVLDSPQFQRLRYIHQLALTYLVYPGATHNRFEHSLGTMELASTEELNCHRITVSREISKKEIKLKNR
;
A
#
# COMPACT_ATOMS: atom_id res chain seq x y z
N MET A 1 -20.39 -1.87 -7.56
CA MET A 1 -19.31 -1.63 -8.54
C MET A 1 -18.10 -1.10 -7.77
N LYS A 2 -16.97 -1.82 -7.80
CA LYS A 2 -15.73 -1.36 -7.15
C LYS A 2 -15.20 -0.17 -7.96
N LEU A 3 -15.38 1.07 -7.48
CA LEU A 3 -14.66 2.21 -8.03
C LEU A 3 -13.19 2.07 -7.64
N THR A 4 -12.39 1.49 -8.52
CA THR A 4 -10.93 1.46 -8.40
C THR A 4 -10.41 2.81 -8.86
N HIS A 5 -10.16 3.72 -7.93
CA HIS A 5 -9.43 4.94 -8.26
C HIS A 5 -7.96 4.60 -8.37
N GLU A 6 -7.29 5.12 -9.38
CA GLU A 6 -5.87 4.84 -9.62
C GLU A 6 -5.08 6.12 -9.43
N ILE A 7 -4.04 6.05 -8.59
CA ILE A 7 -3.05 7.12 -8.45
C ILE A 7 -1.74 6.62 -9.05
N ARG A 8 -1.09 7.49 -9.83
CA ARG A 8 0.25 7.23 -10.36
C ARG A 8 1.30 7.69 -9.36
N ASP A 9 2.18 6.77 -9.01
CA ASP A 9 3.37 7.00 -8.20
C ASP A 9 4.60 6.60 -9.04
N PRO A 10 5.70 7.39 -9.07
CA PRO A 10 6.92 7.00 -9.75
C PRO A 10 7.49 5.63 -9.34
N ILE A 11 7.25 5.16 -8.10
CA ILE A 11 7.78 3.89 -7.59
C ILE A 11 6.86 2.73 -7.91
N HIS A 12 5.58 2.85 -7.55
CA HIS A 12 4.61 1.75 -7.65
C HIS A 12 3.80 1.76 -8.96
N ILE A 13 3.97 2.80 -9.79
CA ILE A 13 3.35 3.03 -11.11
C ILE A 13 1.82 3.20 -11.04
N PHE A 14 1.09 2.23 -10.48
CA PHE A 14 -0.36 2.27 -10.29
C PHE A 14 -0.74 1.75 -8.92
N ILE A 15 -1.21 2.66 -8.06
CA ILE A 15 -1.75 2.34 -6.74
C ILE A 15 -3.28 2.35 -6.84
N LYS A 16 -3.91 1.24 -6.47
CA LYS A 16 -5.37 1.07 -6.56
C LYS A 16 -6.01 1.40 -5.22
N LEU A 17 -6.92 2.35 -5.25
CA LEU A 17 -7.65 2.80 -4.07
C LEU A 17 -9.11 2.36 -4.12
N SER A 18 -9.58 1.85 -2.98
CA SER A 18 -10.99 1.68 -2.68
C SER A 18 -11.65 3.04 -2.38
N SER A 19 -12.99 3.05 -2.37
CA SER A 19 -13.76 4.25 -2.04
C SER A 19 -13.53 4.76 -0.62
N GLU A 20 -13.26 3.87 0.33
CA GLU A 20 -13.04 4.23 1.73
C GLU A 20 -11.63 4.80 1.95
N GLU A 21 -10.61 4.18 1.36
CA GLU A 21 -9.23 4.70 1.38
C GLU A 21 -9.16 6.08 0.75
N ARG A 22 -9.92 6.32 -0.33
CA ARG A 22 -10.02 7.64 -0.95
C ARG A 22 -10.57 8.70 0.01
N LYS A 23 -11.61 8.39 0.80
CA LYS A 23 -12.15 9.34 1.79
C LYS A 23 -11.12 9.71 2.84
N VAL A 24 -10.31 8.74 3.29
CA VAL A 24 -9.21 8.99 4.22
C VAL A 24 -8.14 9.85 3.57
N LEU A 25 -7.81 9.60 2.32
CA LEU A 25 -6.82 10.35 1.57
C LEU A 25 -7.27 11.79 1.29
N ASP A 26 -8.55 12.02 1.05
CA ASP A 26 -9.17 13.34 0.88
C ASP A 26 -9.36 14.10 2.21
N SER A 27 -9.05 13.47 3.35
CA SER A 27 -9.11 14.15 4.66
C SER A 27 -8.06 15.25 4.80
N PRO A 28 -8.38 16.37 5.48
CA PRO A 28 -7.45 17.48 5.64
C PRO A 28 -6.18 17.09 6.41
N GLN A 29 -6.28 16.12 7.32
CA GLN A 29 -5.15 15.61 8.09
C GLN A 29 -4.14 14.90 7.17
N PHE A 30 -4.63 14.11 6.21
CA PHE A 30 -3.78 13.39 5.28
C PHE A 30 -3.22 14.31 4.19
N GLN A 31 -4.03 15.24 3.67
CA GLN A 31 -3.60 16.22 2.66
C GLN A 31 -2.49 17.15 3.17
N ARG A 32 -2.42 17.42 4.49
CA ARG A 32 -1.32 18.18 5.09
C ARG A 32 0.05 17.55 4.83
N LEU A 33 0.14 16.23 4.67
CA LEU A 33 1.40 15.52 4.41
C LEU A 33 2.04 15.89 3.07
N ARG A 34 1.30 16.55 2.16
CA ARG A 34 1.85 17.07 0.89
C ARG A 34 2.85 18.21 1.10
N TYR A 35 2.77 18.92 2.21
CA TYR A 35 3.65 20.04 2.52
C TYR A 35 4.84 19.66 3.40
N ILE A 36 4.94 18.38 3.78
CA ILE A 36 6.00 17.89 4.64
C ILE A 36 6.95 17.03 3.80
N HIS A 37 8.15 17.55 3.58
CA HIS A 37 9.23 16.80 2.95
C HIS A 37 9.62 15.59 3.81
N GLN A 38 9.88 14.46 3.16
CA GLN A 38 10.29 13.25 3.86
C GLN A 38 11.63 13.45 4.60
N LEU A 39 12.59 14.09 3.93
CA LEU A 39 13.94 14.31 4.45
C LEU A 39 14.17 15.74 4.98
N ALA A 40 13.13 16.43 5.46
CA ALA A 40 13.22 17.77 6.06
C ALA A 40 14.06 18.75 5.22
N LEU A 41 15.16 19.30 5.74
CA LEU A 41 16.02 20.28 5.04
C LEU A 41 16.99 19.65 4.02
N THR A 42 17.01 18.33 3.89
CA THR A 42 17.97 17.62 3.02
C THR A 42 17.80 17.99 1.55
N TYR A 43 16.63 18.49 1.13
CA TYR A 43 16.41 19.01 -0.23
C TYR A 43 17.30 20.21 -0.58
N LEU A 44 17.84 20.93 0.42
CA LEU A 44 18.77 22.04 0.21
C LEU A 44 20.18 21.59 -0.19
N VAL A 45 20.57 20.36 0.21
CA VAL A 45 21.88 19.77 -0.10
C VAL A 45 21.76 18.82 -1.30
N TYR A 46 20.66 18.09 -1.38
CA TYR A 46 20.36 17.15 -2.45
C TYR A 46 19.09 17.58 -3.18
N PRO A 47 19.19 18.24 -4.35
CA PRO A 47 18.03 18.78 -5.05
C PRO A 47 17.05 17.70 -5.55
N GLY A 48 17.45 16.42 -5.57
CA GLY A 48 16.57 15.29 -5.89
C GLY A 48 15.72 14.79 -4.69
N ALA A 49 15.97 15.28 -3.48
CA ALA A 49 15.28 14.83 -2.26
C ALA A 49 13.99 15.62 -1.98
N THR A 50 13.17 15.85 -3.01
CA THR A 50 11.93 16.65 -2.93
C THR A 50 10.68 15.83 -2.60
N HIS A 51 10.83 14.52 -2.38
CA HIS A 51 9.72 13.62 -2.10
C HIS A 51 9.02 13.98 -0.77
N ASN A 52 7.69 13.88 -0.80
CA ASN A 52 6.85 14.26 0.33
C ASN A 52 6.39 13.03 1.12
N ARG A 53 6.06 13.23 2.40
CA ARG A 53 5.51 12.16 3.26
C ARG A 53 4.23 11.56 2.68
N PHE A 54 3.45 12.35 1.94
CA PHE A 54 2.24 11.89 1.27
C PHE A 54 2.49 10.70 0.33
N GLU A 55 3.46 10.80 -0.57
CA GLU A 55 3.78 9.74 -1.54
C GLU A 55 4.32 8.50 -0.82
N HIS A 56 5.17 8.71 0.18
CA HIS A 56 5.71 7.62 0.99
C HIS A 56 4.64 6.83 1.76
N SER A 57 3.67 7.53 2.36
CA SER A 57 2.53 6.89 3.04
C SER A 57 1.64 6.13 2.06
N LEU A 58 1.47 6.64 0.84
CA LEU A 58 0.71 5.97 -0.22
C LEU A 58 1.38 4.66 -0.65
N GLY A 59 2.70 4.65 -0.84
CA GLY A 59 3.46 3.43 -1.13
C GLY A 59 3.39 2.40 -0.01
N THR A 60 3.42 2.84 1.26
CA THR A 60 3.30 1.93 2.42
C THR A 60 1.93 1.24 2.47
N MET A 61 0.86 1.96 2.13
CA MET A 61 -0.49 1.40 2.05
C MET A 61 -0.59 0.31 0.96
N GLU A 62 -0.02 0.54 -0.23
CA GLU A 62 -0.01 -0.47 -1.30
C GLU A 62 0.78 -1.72 -0.90
N LEU A 63 1.93 -1.55 -0.23
CA LEU A 63 2.72 -2.65 0.30
C LEU A 63 1.94 -3.46 1.34
N ALA A 64 1.28 -2.79 2.29
CA ALA A 64 0.46 -3.45 3.30
C ALA A 64 -0.69 -4.26 2.66
N SER A 65 -1.37 -3.70 1.66
CA SER A 65 -2.46 -4.38 0.96
C SER A 65 -1.96 -5.62 0.19
N THR A 66 -0.77 -5.52 -0.42
CA THR A 66 -0.11 -6.64 -1.10
C THR A 66 0.31 -7.73 -0.11
N GLU A 67 0.86 -7.35 1.05
CA GLU A 67 1.26 -8.29 2.10
C GLU A 67 0.05 -8.99 2.73
N GLU A 68 -1.06 -8.29 2.99
CA GLU A 68 -2.29 -8.89 3.50
C GLU A 68 -2.83 -9.97 2.56
N LEU A 69 -2.89 -9.67 1.26
CA LEU A 69 -3.29 -10.63 0.24
C LEU A 69 -2.35 -11.84 0.19
N ASN A 70 -1.04 -11.60 0.33
CA ASN A 70 -0.06 -12.68 0.30
C ASN A 70 -0.13 -13.57 1.53
N CYS A 71 -0.30 -12.97 2.72
CA CYS A 71 -0.48 -13.69 3.97
C CYS A 71 -1.73 -14.58 3.89
N HIS A 72 -2.87 -14.03 3.43
CA HIS A 72 -4.11 -14.78 3.27
C HIS A 72 -3.96 -15.97 2.31
N ARG A 73 -3.23 -15.78 1.20
CA ARG A 73 -2.94 -16.87 0.25
C ARG A 73 -2.11 -17.98 0.90
N ILE A 74 -1.10 -17.62 1.69
CA ILE A 74 -0.25 -18.60 2.39
C ILE A 74 -1.05 -19.39 3.44
N THR A 75 -1.97 -18.76 4.19
CA THR A 75 -2.83 -19.46 5.16
C THR A 75 -3.78 -20.43 4.48
N VAL A 76 -4.42 -20.03 3.38
CA VAL A 76 -5.31 -20.91 2.60
C VAL A 76 -4.53 -22.09 2.01
N SER A 77 -3.35 -21.87 1.43
CA SER A 77 -2.51 -22.96 0.92
C SER A 77 -2.07 -23.94 2.02
N ARG A 78 -1.80 -23.44 3.24
CA ARG A 78 -1.50 -24.29 4.40
C ARG A 78 -2.71 -25.12 4.84
N GLU A 79 -3.92 -24.59 4.77
CA GLU A 79 -5.13 -25.35 5.10
C GLU A 79 -5.46 -26.42 4.06
N ILE A 80 -5.29 -26.14 2.77
CA ILE A 80 -5.53 -27.11 1.69
C ILE A 80 -4.53 -28.28 1.79
N SER A 81 -3.25 -27.99 2.01
CA SER A 81 -2.24 -29.04 2.17
C SER A 81 -2.51 -29.95 3.39
N LYS A 82 -2.99 -29.40 4.50
CA LYS A 82 -3.42 -30.19 5.68
C LYS A 82 -4.63 -31.08 5.37
N LYS A 83 -5.60 -30.60 4.56
CA LYS A 83 -6.78 -31.37 4.14
C LYS A 83 -6.40 -32.51 3.20
N GLU A 84 -5.50 -32.28 2.24
CA GLU A 84 -5.04 -33.33 1.30
C GLU A 84 -4.26 -34.44 2.01
N ILE A 85 -3.35 -34.11 2.94
CA ILE A 85 -2.60 -35.11 3.72
C ILE A 85 -3.55 -35.94 4.58
N LYS A 86 -4.60 -35.34 5.14
CA LYS A 86 -5.60 -36.05 5.94
C LYS A 86 -6.50 -36.97 5.11
N LEU A 87 -6.71 -36.66 3.83
CA LEU A 87 -7.49 -37.49 2.90
C LEU A 87 -6.68 -38.68 2.37
N LYS A 88 -5.35 -38.56 2.28
CA LYS A 88 -4.43 -39.60 1.77
C LYS A 88 -4.04 -40.64 2.83
N ASN A 89 -4.30 -40.36 4.10
CA ASN A 89 -4.03 -41.25 5.25
C ASN A 89 -5.31 -41.98 5.75
N ARG A 90 -6.32 -42.10 4.89
CA ARG A 90 -7.50 -42.98 5.03
C ARG A 90 -7.49 -43.98 3.89
#